data_AF-S7U2I5-F1
#
_entry.id   AF-S7U2I5-F1
#
_cell.length_a   1.000
_cell.length_b   1.000
_cell.length_c   1.000
_cell.angle_alpha   90.00
_cell.angle_beta   90.00
_cell.angle_gamma   90.00
#
_symmetry.space_group_name_H-M   'P 1'
#
loop_
_entity.id
_entity.type
_entity.pdbx_description
1 polymer ?
#
loop_
_entity_poly.entity_id
_entity_poly.type
_entity_poly.pdbx_seq_one_letter_code
_entity_poly.pdbx_strand_id
1 'polypeptide(L)' 'MKRLRQQTEQTKTSGGNFYATQTMRIGRHFAEAVISAAKEGTILYREAYQLTGLSGDTFAKFAEYVDTGRYI' A
#
# COMPACT_ATOMS: atom_id res chain seq x y z
N MET A 1 14.54 -29.52 -19.41
CA MET A 1 14.10 -29.10 -18.06
C MET A 1 13.71 -27.63 -18.08
N LYS A 2 12.50 -27.30 -18.56
CA LYS A 2 11.98 -25.93 -18.61
C LYS A 2 11.21 -25.71 -17.31
N ARG A 3 11.70 -24.83 -16.42
CA ARG A 3 11.03 -24.55 -15.15
C ARG A 3 9.67 -23.92 -15.45
N LEU A 4 8.62 -24.72 -15.33
CA LEU A 4 7.24 -24.28 -15.41
C LEU A 4 7.02 -23.39 -14.19
N ARG A 5 7.19 -22.07 -14.38
CA ARG A 5 6.68 -21.07 -13.44
C ARG A 5 5.17 -21.26 -13.45
N GLN A 6 4.69 -22.08 -12.53
CA GLN A 6 3.28 -22.18 -12.20
C GLN A 6 2.86 -20.78 -11.75
N GLN A 7 2.32 -20.00 -12.70
CA GLN A 7 1.32 -19.00 -12.40
C GLN A 7 0.16 -19.78 -11.81
N THR A 8 0.20 -19.98 -10.49
CA THR A 8 -0.99 -20.37 -9.76
C THR A 8 -1.93 -19.19 -9.88
N GLU A 9 -2.86 -19.30 -10.82
CA GLU A 9 -4.17 -18.69 -10.76
C GLU A 9 -4.79 -19.09 -9.42
N GLN A 10 -4.42 -18.35 -8.37
CA GLN A 10 -5.09 -18.44 -7.08
C GLN A 10 -6.47 -17.88 -7.30
N THR A 11 -7.41 -18.79 -7.54
CA THR A 11 -8.84 -18.60 -7.30
C THR A 11 -9.01 -17.88 -5.96
N LYS A 12 -9.23 -16.56 -6.02
CA LYS A 12 -9.29 -15.66 -4.87
C LYS A 12 -10.60 -15.86 -4.13
N THR A 13 -10.63 -16.80 -3.19
CA THR A 13 -11.73 -16.92 -2.24
C THR A 13 -11.25 -16.66 -0.82
N SER A 14 -11.95 -15.73 -0.15
CA SER A 14 -12.01 -15.52 1.31
C SER A 14 -10.78 -14.87 2.00
N GLY A 15 -10.34 -13.70 1.55
CA GLY A 15 -9.39 -12.85 2.30
C GLY A 15 -9.79 -11.38 2.25
N GLY A 16 -9.46 -10.62 3.30
CA GLY A 16 -9.65 -9.16 3.31
C GLY A 16 -8.62 -8.44 2.43
N ASN A 17 -8.98 -7.26 1.90
CA ASN A 17 -8.03 -6.41 1.18
C ASN A 17 -7.04 -5.79 2.16
N PHE A 18 -5.76 -6.20 2.09
CA PHE A 18 -4.70 -5.70 2.95
C PHE A 18 -4.64 -4.16 2.99
N TYR A 19 -4.68 -3.48 1.84
CA TYR A 19 -4.57 -2.03 1.77
C TYR A 19 -5.83 -1.33 2.28
N ALA A 20 -7.02 -1.94 2.13
CA ALA A 20 -8.24 -1.46 2.78
C ALA A 20 -8.08 -1.50 4.32
N THR A 21 -7.59 -2.62 4.85
CA THR A 21 -7.33 -2.79 6.29
C THR A 21 -6.27 -1.80 6.78
N GLN A 22 -5.17 -1.59 6.03
CA GLN A 22 -4.16 -0.59 6.41
C GLN A 22 -4.71 0.83 6.37
N THR A 23 -5.58 1.16 5.41
CA THR A 23 -6.22 2.49 5.34
C THR A 23 -7.10 2.73 6.56
N MET A 24 -7.85 1.71 7.01
CA MET A 24 -8.63 1.78 8.25
C MET A 24 -7.74 1.90 9.50
N ARG A 25 -6.60 1.20 9.55
CA ARG A 25 -5.66 1.25 10.69
C ARG A 25 -4.93 2.59 10.82
N ILE A 26 -4.51 3.16 9.69
CA ILE A 26 -3.71 4.38 9.60
C ILE A 26 -4.60 5.63 9.63
N GLY A 27 -5.82 5.52 9.08
CA GLY A 27 -6.72 6.63 8.84
C GLY A 27 -6.48 7.25 7.46
N ARG A 28 -7.55 7.39 6.67
CA ARG A 28 -7.47 7.84 5.28
C ARG A 28 -6.82 9.22 5.12
N HIS A 29 -7.31 10.23 5.83
CA HIS A 29 -6.77 11.60 5.70
C HIS A 29 -5.33 11.71 6.16
N PHE A 30 -4.97 10.95 7.20
CA PHE A 30 -3.59 10.89 7.66
C PHE A 30 -2.69 10.23 6.62
N ALA A 31 -3.13 9.11 6.02
CA ALA A 31 -2.42 8.46 4.93
C ALA A 31 -2.24 9.40 3.72
N GLU A 32 -3.31 10.06 3.27
CA GLU A 32 -3.29 11.05 2.18
C GLU A 32 -2.26 12.17 2.45
N ALA A 33 -2.27 12.74 3.66
CA ALA A 33 -1.34 13.79 4.04
C ALA A 33 0.13 13.33 4.03
N VAL A 34 0.41 12.15 4.60
CA VAL A 34 1.77 11.59 4.64
C VAL A 34 2.27 11.25 3.23
N ILE A 35 1.41 10.67 2.40
CA ILE A 35 1.73 10.33 1.01
C ILE A 35 2.03 11.60 0.21
N SER A 36 1.20 12.65 0.33
CA SER A 36 1.43 13.92 -0.37
C SER A 36 2.74 14.56 0.07
N ALA A 37 2.97 14.66 1.40
CA ALA A 37 4.18 15.25 1.94
C ALA A 37 5.47 14.50 1.50
N ALA A 38 5.40 13.17 1.38
CA ALA A 38 6.53 12.37 0.89
C ALA A 38 6.78 12.56 -0.61
N LYS A 39 5.71 12.66 -1.42
CA LYS A 39 5.80 12.90 -2.87
C LYS A 39 6.31 14.30 -3.21
N GLU A 40 5.91 15.29 -2.42
CA GLU A 40 6.34 16.69 -2.54
C GLU A 40 7.76 16.92 -2.01
N GLY A 41 8.32 15.95 -1.27
CA GLY A 41 9.64 16.05 -0.64
C GLY A 41 9.65 16.88 0.64
N THR A 42 8.48 17.24 1.18
CA THR A 42 8.31 17.90 2.48
C THR A 42 8.82 17.03 3.63
N ILE A 43 8.64 15.71 3.51
CA ILE A 43 9.27 14.70 4.38
C ILE A 43 10.00 13.66 3.55
N LEU A 44 10.97 13.00 4.16
CA LEU A 44 11.67 11.88 3.54
C LEU A 44 10.79 10.62 3.54
N TYR A 45 10.98 9.74 2.55
CA TYR A 45 10.31 8.43 2.52
C TYR A 45 10.55 7.61 3.79
N ARG A 46 11.73 7.71 4.43
CA ARG A 46 11.99 7.04 5.71
C ARG A 46 11.05 7.48 6.82
N GLU A 47 10.66 8.77 6.82
CA GLU A 47 9.77 9.34 7.83
C GLU A 47 8.34 8.91 7.54
N ALA A 48 7.93 8.92 6.26
CA ALA A 48 6.66 8.35 5.84
C ALA A 48 6.54 6.87 6.21
N TYR A 49 7.64 6.11 6.14
CA TYR A 49 7.65 4.70 6.56
C TYR A 49 7.42 4.55 8.07
N GLN A 50 8.03 5.41 8.89
CA GLN A 50 7.81 5.42 10.33
C GLN A 50 6.38 5.82 10.69
N LEU A 51 5.83 6.83 10.03
CA LEU A 51 4.48 7.34 10.28
C LEU A 51 3.39 6.33 9.89
N THR A 52 3.59 5.56 8.83
CA THR A 52 2.61 4.57 8.35
C THR A 52 2.86 3.16 8.89
N GLY A 53 4.10 2.87 9.32
CA GLY A 53 4.57 1.51 9.60
C GLY A 53 4.71 0.64 8.35
N LEU A 54 4.68 1.23 7.14
CA LEU A 54 4.83 0.53 5.87
C LEU A 54 6.14 0.98 5.21
N SER A 55 6.85 0.07 4.54
CA SER A 55 8.15 0.40 3.93
C SER A 55 8.29 -0.15 2.51
N GLY A 56 9.17 0.49 1.74
CA GLY A 56 9.54 0.09 0.37
C GLY A 56 8.32 -0.10 -0.53
N ASP A 57 8.29 -1.21 -1.26
CA ASP A 57 7.21 -1.56 -2.20
C ASP A 57 5.82 -1.61 -1.54
N THR A 58 5.75 -1.98 -0.26
CA THR A 58 4.46 -2.02 0.46
C THR A 58 3.91 -0.62 0.66
N PHE A 59 4.76 0.34 0.99
CA PHE A 59 4.36 1.75 1.05
C PHE A 59 3.98 2.27 -0.33
N ALA A 60 4.75 1.95 -1.37
CA ALA A 60 4.46 2.40 -2.74
C ALA A 60 3.09 1.90 -3.24
N LYS A 61 2.77 0.62 -3.04
CA LYS A 61 1.47 0.05 -3.42
C LYS A 61 0.32 0.56 -2.56
N PHE A 62 0.57 0.82 -1.27
CA PHE A 62 -0.41 1.47 -0.40
C PHE A 62 -0.72 2.89 -0.88
N ALA A 63 0.29 3.66 -1.27
CA ALA A 63 0.11 5.00 -1.81
C ALA A 63 -0.74 4.98 -3.09
N GLU A 64 -0.42 4.09 -4.04
CA GLU A 64 -1.21 3.90 -5.26
C GLU A 64 -2.67 3.52 -4.96
N TYR A 65 -2.88 2.64 -3.98
CA TYR A 65 -4.22 2.24 -3.54
C TYR A 65 -5.03 3.42 -2.98
N VAL A 66 -4.40 4.26 -2.13
CA VAL A 66 -5.05 5.45 -1.55
C VAL A 66 -5.33 6.49 -2.64
N ASP A 67 -4.38 6.75 -3.54
CA ASP A 67 -4.54 7.74 -4.63
C ASP A 67 -5.66 7.36 -5.61
N THR A 68 -5.79 6.07 -5.93
CA THR A 68 -6.80 5.59 -6.90
C THR A 68 -8.22 5.59 -6.33
N GLY A 69 -8.38 5.86 -5.03
CA GLY A 69 -9.70 5.93 -4.40
C GLY A 69 -10.48 4.62 -4.44
N ARG A 70 -9.84 3.48 -4.74
CA ARG A 70 -10.48 2.16 -4.73
C ARG A 70 -10.73 1.73 -3.29
N TYR A 71 -11.82 2.21 -2.70
CA TYR A 71 -12.39 1.61 -1.50
C TYR A 71 -13.33 0.48 -1.95
N ILE A 72 -13.01 -0.76 -1.61
CA ILE A 72 -13.98 -1.86 -1.60
C ILE A 72 -14.63 -1.91 -0.23
#